data_AF-A0A2W5UWG8-F1
#
_entry.id   AF-A0A2W5UWG8-F1
#
_cell.length_a   1.000
_cell.length_b   1.000
_cell.length_c   1.000
_cell.angle_alpha   90.00
_cell.angle_beta   90.00
_cell.angle_gamma   90.00
#
_symmetry.space_group_name_H-M   'P 1'
#
loop_
_entity.id
_entity.type
_entity.pdbx_description
1 polymer ?
#
loop_
_entity_poly.entity_id
_entity_poly.type
_entity_poly.pdbx_seq_one_letter_code
_entity_poly.pdbx_strand_id
1 'polypeptide(L)'
;MDTFTRNAAFTVDVVAEEFDADGKATKTTRSSMRVTRRDGKESRKLTKYEENGVDLTEKKRSEIEKAESKPVHSPFLPSEQTKYRFTLLDAKDEHLRIGIEPAGKKDPELITGEAKVDPVRGEVRFVTMAPSKLPAFVDALTLTGTFDERSMTKLTIKGVGGFLFIKKRFGVVTIFRDYEARAD
;
A
#
# COMPACT_ATOMS: atom_id res chain seq x y z
N MET A 1 1.61 12.20 -14.18
CA MET A 1 0.50 11.65 -13.38
C MET A 1 -0.33 10.83 -14.34
N ASP A 2 -0.36 9.51 -14.18
CA ASP A 2 -1.04 8.61 -15.12
C ASP A 2 -2.56 8.87 -15.06
N THR A 3 -3.21 9.04 -16.21
CA THR A 3 -4.61 9.48 -16.35
C THR A 3 -5.58 8.57 -15.59
N PHE A 4 -5.25 7.28 -15.50
CA PHE A 4 -5.97 6.26 -14.72
C PHE A 4 -6.11 6.58 -13.23
N THR A 5 -5.25 7.44 -12.66
CA THR A 5 -5.28 7.79 -11.24
C THR A 5 -6.09 9.05 -10.91
N ARG A 6 -6.45 9.87 -11.91
CA ARG A 6 -7.18 11.12 -11.70
C ARG A 6 -8.69 10.91 -11.60
N ASN A 7 -9.23 10.02 -12.42
CA ASN A 7 -10.66 9.75 -12.55
C ASN A 7 -10.93 8.25 -12.39
N ALA A 8 -11.12 7.82 -11.15
CA ALA A 8 -11.36 6.42 -10.83
C ALA A 8 -12.26 6.28 -9.61
N ALA A 9 -13.08 5.22 -9.59
CA ALA A 9 -13.75 4.79 -8.38
C ALA A 9 -13.44 3.31 -8.11
N PHE A 10 -13.16 2.97 -6.86
CA PHE A 10 -12.85 1.61 -6.46
C PHE A 10 -13.24 1.38 -5.00
N THR A 11 -13.49 0.12 -4.66
CA THR A 11 -13.77 -0.33 -3.30
C THR A 11 -12.47 -0.75 -2.65
N VAL A 12 -12.27 -0.34 -1.40
CA VAL A 12 -11.13 -0.70 -0.57
C VAL A 12 -11.64 -1.47 0.64
N ASP A 13 -11.25 -2.73 0.74
CA ASP A 13 -11.48 -3.55 1.92
C ASP A 13 -10.17 -3.72 2.68
N VAL A 14 -10.19 -3.45 3.98
CA VAL A 14 -9.02 -3.55 4.85
C VAL A 14 -9.30 -4.54 5.97
N VAL A 15 -8.35 -5.43 6.21
CA VAL A 15 -8.25 -6.23 7.44
C VAL A 15 -6.92 -5.91 8.08
N ALA A 16 -6.95 -5.37 9.30
CA ALA A 16 -5.77 -5.08 10.11
C ALA A 16 -5.80 -5.91 11.38
N GLU A 17 -4.66 -6.48 11.75
CA GLU A 17 -4.50 -7.32 12.92
C GLU A 17 -3.24 -6.92 13.70
N GLU A 18 -3.37 -6.82 15.03
CA GLU A 18 -2.24 -6.75 15.95
C GLU A 18 -2.04 -8.11 16.61
N PHE A 19 -0.79 -8.55 16.70
CA PHE A 19 -0.43 -9.84 17.27
C PHE A 19 0.43 -9.69 18.52
N ASP A 20 0.25 -10.61 19.46
CA ASP A 20 1.13 -10.76 20.62
C ASP A 20 2.45 -11.47 20.27
N ALA A 21 3.23 -11.80 21.30
CA ALA A 21 4.51 -12.48 21.18
C ALA A 21 4.37 -13.91 20.61
N ASP A 22 3.23 -14.56 20.85
CA ASP A 22 2.91 -15.92 20.41
C ASP A 22 2.28 -15.95 19.00
N GLY A 23 2.03 -14.77 18.42
CA GLY A 23 1.44 -14.62 17.09
C GLY A 23 -0.08 -14.71 17.08
N LYS A 24 -0.74 -14.65 18.25
CA LYS A 24 -2.20 -14.62 18.35
C LYS A 24 -2.71 -13.20 18.15
N ALA A 25 -3.77 -13.06 17.36
CA ALA A 25 -4.43 -11.78 17.15
C ALA A 25 -5.04 -11.27 18.47
N THR A 26 -4.67 -10.04 18.84
CA THR A 26 -5.13 -9.32 20.05
C THR A 26 -6.11 -8.21 19.71
N LYS A 27 -6.01 -7.66 18.50
CA LYS A 27 -6.93 -6.68 17.95
C LYS A 27 -7.14 -6.97 16.48
N THR A 28 -8.40 -6.90 16.04
CA THR A 28 -8.76 -7.00 14.62
C THR A 28 -9.63 -5.81 14.24
N THR A 29 -9.28 -5.15 13.14
CA THR A 29 -10.09 -4.11 12.51
C THR A 29 -10.44 -4.55 11.09
N ARG A 30 -11.71 -4.42 10.72
CA ARG A 30 -12.19 -4.65 9.36
C ARG A 30 -12.87 -3.39 8.87
N SER A 31 -12.56 -2.93 7.67
CA SER A 31 -13.26 -1.79 7.08
C SER A 31 -13.47 -1.98 5.60
N SER A 32 -14.52 -1.34 5.09
CA SER A 32 -14.83 -1.26 3.68
C SER A 32 -15.21 0.18 3.37
N MET A 33 -14.69 0.71 2.27
CA MET A 33 -15.03 2.06 1.81
C MET A 33 -14.98 2.16 0.28
N ARG A 34 -15.84 3.03 -0.27
CA ARG A 34 -15.73 3.45 -1.66
C ARG A 34 -14.82 4.67 -1.72
N VAL A 35 -13.78 4.60 -2.54
CA VAL A 35 -12.90 5.73 -2.88
C VAL A 35 -13.29 6.23 -4.26
N THR A 36 -13.48 7.54 -4.39
CA THR A 36 -13.70 8.20 -5.68
C THR A 36 -12.65 9.28 -5.85
N ARG A 37 -11.92 9.23 -6.96
CA ARG A 37 -10.99 10.28 -7.40
C ARG A 37 -11.60 10.98 -8.59
N ARG A 38 -11.69 12.30 -8.53
CA ARG A 38 -12.14 13.16 -9.62
C ARG A 38 -11.28 14.42 -9.65
N ASP A 39 -10.69 14.73 -10.79
CA ASP A 39 -9.86 15.92 -10.99
C ASP A 39 -8.74 16.04 -9.94
N GLY A 40 -8.18 14.90 -9.52
CA GLY A 40 -7.15 14.84 -8.49
C GLY A 40 -7.63 15.04 -7.04
N LYS A 41 -8.93 15.26 -6.82
CA LYS A 41 -9.55 15.25 -5.49
C LYS A 41 -10.03 13.85 -5.14
N GLU A 42 -9.69 13.39 -3.95
CA GLU A 42 -10.16 12.12 -3.40
C GLU A 42 -11.34 12.37 -2.46
N SER A 43 -12.41 11.60 -2.62
CA SER A 43 -13.49 11.48 -1.64
C SER A 43 -13.64 10.03 -1.22
N ARG A 44 -14.07 9.83 0.02
CA ARG A 44 -14.23 8.51 0.63
C ARG A 44 -15.64 8.41 1.18
N LYS A 45 -16.25 7.24 1.03
CA LYS A 45 -17.51 6.89 1.64
C LYS A 45 -17.35 5.59 2.42
N LEU A 46 -17.43 5.67 3.74
CA LEU A 46 -17.31 4.50 4.61
C LEU A 46 -18.59 3.66 4.49
N THR A 47 -18.45 2.40 4.11
CA THR A 47 -19.57 1.46 4.02
C THR A 47 -19.65 0.56 5.25
N LYS A 48 -18.50 0.20 5.82
CA LYS A 48 -18.43 -0.64 7.02
C LYS A 48 -17.16 -0.41 7.82
N TYR A 49 -17.27 -0.45 9.14
CA TYR A 49 -16.13 -0.44 10.05
C TYR A 49 -16.42 -1.27 11.31
N GLU A 50 -15.58 -2.27 11.57
CA GLU A 50 -15.67 -3.14 12.74
C GLU A 50 -14.34 -3.16 13.49
N GLU A 51 -14.39 -3.09 14.82
CA GLU A 51 -13.27 -3.40 15.71
C GLU A 51 -13.66 -4.56 16.61
N ASN A 52 -12.85 -5.63 16.61
CA ASN A 52 -13.06 -6.83 17.43
C ASN A 52 -14.49 -7.41 17.30
N GLY A 53 -15.07 -7.33 16.09
CA GLY A 53 -16.42 -7.81 15.79
C GLY A 53 -17.56 -6.84 16.15
N VAL A 54 -17.25 -5.67 16.71
CA VAL A 54 -18.24 -4.63 17.02
C VAL A 54 -18.32 -3.63 15.88
N ASP A 55 -19.51 -3.44 15.31
CA ASP A 55 -19.77 -2.42 14.29
C ASP A 55 -19.71 -1.02 14.91
N LEU A 56 -18.79 -0.20 14.39
CA LEU A 56 -18.56 1.19 14.81
C LEU A 56 -18.67 2.16 13.61
N THR A 57 -19.35 1.75 12.54
CA THR A 57 -19.42 2.48 11.27
C THR A 57 -19.84 3.93 11.47
N GLU A 58 -20.96 4.19 12.15
CA GLU A 58 -21.45 5.56 12.35
C GLU A 58 -20.51 6.41 13.21
N LYS A 59 -19.88 5.80 14.22
CA LYS A 59 -18.92 6.49 15.09
C LYS A 59 -17.68 6.92 14.32
N LYS A 60 -17.23 6.12 13.34
CA LYS A 60 -15.98 6.32 12.60
C LYS A 60 -16.14 7.02 11.25
N ARG A 61 -17.36 7.14 10.74
CA ARG A 61 -17.69 7.73 9.44
C ARG A 61 -17.01 9.09 9.21
N SER A 62 -17.30 10.07 10.05
CA SER A 62 -16.78 11.44 9.88
C SER A 62 -15.25 11.51 9.96
N GLU A 63 -14.63 10.73 10.85
CA GLU A 63 -13.17 10.67 11.02
C GLU A 63 -12.50 10.12 9.75
N ILE A 64 -13.00 9.01 9.21
CA ILE A 64 -12.39 8.33 8.06
C ILE A 64 -12.67 9.08 6.75
N GLU A 65 -13.88 9.59 6.56
CA GLU A 65 -14.27 10.28 5.33
C GLU A 65 -13.57 11.64 5.18
N LYS A 66 -13.13 12.26 6.29
CA LYS A 66 -12.37 13.51 6.30
C LYS A 66 -10.85 13.33 6.42
N ALA A 67 -10.39 12.12 6.72
CA ALA A 67 -8.96 11.86 6.87
C ALA A 67 -8.22 12.12 5.56
N GLU A 68 -7.15 12.91 5.62
CA GLU A 68 -6.31 13.17 4.46
C GLU A 68 -5.57 11.89 4.03
N SER A 69 -5.53 11.64 2.72
CA SER A 69 -4.68 10.63 2.12
C SER A 69 -3.28 11.18 1.97
N LYS A 70 -2.28 10.55 2.59
CA LYS A 70 -0.90 10.79 2.18
C LYS A 70 -0.63 9.96 0.92
N PRO A 71 -0.29 10.60 -0.21
CA PRO A 71 0.04 9.86 -1.42
C PRO A 71 1.32 9.05 -1.18
N VAL A 72 1.25 7.75 -1.41
CA VAL A 72 2.46 6.92 -1.55
C VAL A 72 2.88 7.00 -3.01
N HIS A 73 4.03 7.62 -3.25
CA HIS A 73 4.55 7.81 -4.60
C HIS A 73 5.26 6.54 -5.06
N SER A 74 4.78 5.95 -6.16
CA SER A 74 5.42 4.79 -6.78
C SER A 74 6.75 5.21 -7.41
N PRO A 75 7.84 4.42 -7.25
CA PRO A 75 9.13 4.72 -7.89
C PRO A 75 9.05 4.65 -9.41
N PHE A 76 8.02 3.98 -9.95
CA PHE A 76 7.79 3.86 -11.38
C PHE A 76 7.15 5.12 -12.00
N LEU A 77 6.67 6.06 -11.18
CA LEU A 77 6.15 7.33 -11.70
C LEU A 77 7.28 8.14 -12.34
N PRO A 78 7.11 8.69 -13.56
CA PRO A 78 8.17 9.44 -14.23
C PRO A 78 8.75 10.59 -13.40
N SER A 79 7.93 11.26 -12.58
CA SER A 79 8.37 12.34 -11.68
C SER A 79 9.20 11.87 -10.50
N GLU A 80 9.17 10.58 -10.18
CA GLU A 80 9.84 9.98 -9.03
C GLU A 80 11.10 9.20 -9.43
N GLN A 81 11.18 8.74 -10.68
CA GLN A 81 12.26 7.86 -11.15
C GLN A 81 13.66 8.42 -10.89
N THR A 82 13.87 9.74 -10.97
CA THR A 82 15.17 10.38 -10.72
C THR A 82 15.67 10.23 -9.28
N LYS A 83 14.77 9.94 -8.33
CA LYS A 83 15.10 9.70 -6.92
C LYS A 83 15.60 8.27 -6.67
N TYR A 84 15.50 7.39 -7.66
CA TYR A 84 15.78 5.96 -7.52
C TYR A 84 16.84 5.48 -8.51
N ARG A 85 17.53 4.42 -8.11
CA ARG A 85 18.38 3.58 -8.95
C ARG A 85 17.66 2.26 -9.17
N PHE A 86 17.59 1.84 -10.42
CA PHE A 86 17.02 0.57 -10.83
C PHE A 86 18.13 -0.37 -11.30
N THR A 87 18.11 -1.60 -10.81
CA THR A 87 19.11 -2.60 -11.16
C THR A 87 18.39 -3.87 -11.61
N LEU A 88 18.77 -4.42 -12.76
CA LEU A 88 18.30 -5.74 -13.16
C LEU A 88 18.96 -6.79 -12.26
N LEU A 89 18.18 -7.44 -11.41
CA LEU A 89 18.66 -8.47 -10.47
C LEU A 89 18.69 -9.84 -11.13
N ASP A 90 17.64 -10.16 -11.89
CA ASP A 90 17.52 -11.42 -12.61
C ASP A 90 16.54 -11.27 -13.78
N ALA A 91 16.69 -12.14 -14.78
CA ALA A 91 15.83 -12.20 -15.96
C ALA A 91 15.49 -13.68 -16.26
N LYS A 92 14.84 -14.34 -15.30
CA LYS A 92 14.42 -15.74 -15.40
C LYS A 92 12.90 -15.87 -15.35
N ASP A 93 12.40 -16.93 -15.96
CA ASP A 93 11.01 -17.40 -15.82
C ASP A 93 9.95 -16.34 -16.16
N GLU A 94 9.96 -15.88 -17.42
CA GLU A 94 8.94 -14.98 -18.00
C GLU A 94 8.75 -13.63 -17.27
N HIS A 95 9.63 -13.29 -16.31
CA HIS A 95 9.56 -12.06 -15.53
C HIS A 95 10.96 -11.46 -15.31
N LEU A 96 11.05 -10.14 -15.36
CA LEU A 96 12.23 -9.38 -14.95
C LEU A 96 12.14 -9.04 -13.47
N ARG A 97 13.21 -9.28 -12.72
CA ARG A 97 13.36 -8.80 -11.35
C ARG A 97 14.18 -7.53 -11.32
N ILE A 98 13.55 -6.44 -10.93
CA ILE A 98 14.16 -5.11 -10.86
C ILE A 98 14.32 -4.72 -9.39
N GLY A 99 15.55 -4.52 -8.95
CA GLY A 99 15.89 -3.93 -7.66
C GLY A 99 15.68 -2.42 -7.69
N ILE A 100 15.18 -1.88 -6.58
CA ILE A 100 14.82 -0.47 -6.40
C ILE A 100 15.54 0.04 -5.16
N GLU A 101 16.37 1.06 -5.33
CA GLU A 101 17.09 1.70 -4.23
C GLU A 101 17.08 3.22 -4.38
N PRO A 102 17.16 4.01 -3.30
CA PRO A 102 17.39 5.44 -3.40
C PRO A 102 18.67 5.74 -4.19
N ALA A 103 18.62 6.70 -5.12
CA ALA A 103 19.79 7.14 -5.86
C ALA A 103 20.80 7.92 -4.97
N GLY A 104 20.33 8.47 -3.85
CA GLY A 104 21.10 9.28 -2.91
C GLY A 104 20.92 8.85 -1.46
N LYS A 105 20.78 9.82 -0.55
CA LYS A 105 20.59 9.53 0.88
C LYS A 105 19.27 8.82 1.12
N LYS A 106 19.28 7.82 2.02
CA LYS A 106 18.08 7.13 2.50
C LYS A 106 17.18 8.10 3.25
N ASP A 107 15.87 7.95 3.04
CA ASP A 107 14.83 8.79 3.60
C ASP A 107 13.56 7.97 3.87
N PRO A 108 12.75 8.26 4.92
CA PRO A 108 11.51 7.53 5.19
C PRO A 108 10.46 7.60 4.07
N GLU A 109 10.50 8.62 3.22
CA GLU A 109 9.62 8.76 2.06
C GLU A 109 10.11 8.00 0.84
N LEU A 110 11.39 7.64 0.80
CA LEU A 110 11.98 6.83 -0.27
C LEU A 110 11.89 5.36 0.09
N ILE A 111 11.58 4.53 -0.91
CA ILE A 111 11.49 3.09 -0.73
C ILE A 111 12.74 2.36 -1.22
N THR A 112 12.92 1.14 -0.71
CA THR A 112 13.83 0.13 -1.26
C THR A 112 13.08 -1.18 -1.44
N GLY A 113 13.46 -1.99 -2.41
CA GLY A 113 12.81 -3.27 -2.63
C GLY A 113 13.07 -3.86 -4.00
N GLU A 114 12.13 -4.67 -4.45
CA GLU A 114 12.17 -5.33 -5.74
C GLU A 114 10.79 -5.37 -6.39
N ALA A 115 10.77 -5.30 -7.71
CA ALA A 115 9.59 -5.52 -8.53
C ALA A 115 9.80 -6.69 -9.48
N LYS A 116 8.73 -7.44 -9.71
CA LYS A 116 8.61 -8.42 -10.80
C LYS A 116 7.79 -7.78 -11.92
N VAL A 117 8.39 -7.73 -13.10
CA VAL A 117 7.83 -7.09 -14.29
C VAL A 117 7.66 -8.12 -15.39
N ASP A 118 6.51 -8.13 -16.03
CA ASP A 118 6.25 -8.86 -17.27
C ASP A 118 6.99 -8.16 -18.42
N PRO A 119 8.03 -8.76 -19.02
CA PRO A 119 8.83 -8.13 -20.05
C PRO A 119 8.09 -7.95 -21.37
N VAL A 120 7.06 -8.77 -21.64
CA VAL A 120 6.31 -8.72 -22.90
C VAL A 120 5.37 -7.52 -22.88
N ARG A 121 4.68 -7.32 -21.76
CA ARG A 121 3.68 -6.23 -21.60
C ARG A 121 4.26 -4.97 -20.96
N GLY A 122 5.45 -5.04 -20.37
CA GLY A 122 6.04 -3.94 -19.60
C GLY A 122 5.27 -3.63 -18.32
N GLU A 123 4.57 -4.63 -17.76
CA GLU A 123 3.64 -4.46 -16.64
C GLU A 123 4.26 -4.94 -15.33
N VAL A 124 4.11 -4.15 -14.27
CA VAL A 124 4.50 -4.57 -12.92
C VAL A 124 3.44 -5.55 -12.42
N ARG A 125 3.85 -6.77 -12.04
CA ARG A 125 2.95 -7.79 -11.46
C ARG A 125 2.97 -7.77 -9.94
N PHE A 126 4.16 -7.55 -9.38
CA PHE A 126 4.40 -7.68 -7.96
C PHE A 126 5.50 -6.73 -7.52
N VAL A 127 5.35 -6.11 -6.36
CA VAL A 127 6.40 -5.30 -5.75
C VAL A 127 6.49 -5.60 -4.28
N THR A 128 7.67 -5.95 -3.80
CA THR A 128 7.99 -5.99 -2.36
C THR A 128 8.88 -4.81 -2.04
N MET A 129 8.48 -4.00 -1.06
CA MET A 129 9.19 -2.78 -0.71
C MET A 129 9.16 -2.52 0.78
N ALA A 130 10.07 -1.67 1.24
CA ALA A 130 10.12 -1.12 2.59
C ALA A 130 10.59 0.35 2.51
N PRO A 131 10.30 1.19 3.52
CA PRO A 131 10.97 2.47 3.64
C PRO A 131 12.49 2.26 3.67
N SER A 132 13.22 3.06 2.90
CA SER A 132 14.69 3.00 2.86
C SER A 132 15.32 3.37 4.20
N LYS A 133 14.60 4.16 5.00
CA LYS A 133 14.84 4.41 6.41
C LYS A 133 13.53 4.18 7.18
N LEU A 134 13.57 3.32 8.20
CA LEU A 134 12.39 3.06 8.99
C LEU A 134 11.98 4.30 9.81
N PRO A 135 10.66 4.57 9.96
CA PRO A 135 10.18 5.58 10.89
C PRO A 135 10.61 5.28 12.33
N ALA A 136 10.57 6.30 13.18
CA ALA A 136 10.82 6.10 14.62
C ALA A 136 9.87 5.05 15.19
N PHE A 137 10.38 4.20 16.10
CA PHE A 137 9.64 3.13 16.78
C PHE A 137 9.12 2.00 15.87
N VAL A 138 9.60 1.91 14.64
CA VAL A 138 9.36 0.79 13.73
C VAL A 138 10.65 0.00 13.56
N ASP A 139 10.66 -1.25 14.01
CA ASP A 139 11.80 -2.17 13.90
C ASP A 139 11.87 -2.83 12.52
N ALA A 140 10.72 -3.08 11.91
CA ALA A 140 10.62 -3.68 10.58
C ALA A 140 9.31 -3.28 9.90
N LEU A 141 9.36 -3.06 8.59
CA LEU A 141 8.18 -2.84 7.76
C LEU A 141 8.41 -3.44 6.38
N THR A 142 7.45 -4.24 5.92
CA THR A 142 7.44 -4.81 4.57
C THR A 142 6.07 -4.56 3.96
N LEU A 143 6.06 -3.94 2.79
CA LEU A 143 4.91 -3.71 1.96
C LEU A 143 5.01 -4.64 0.75
N THR A 144 3.88 -5.18 0.33
CA THR A 144 3.80 -6.07 -0.83
C THR A 144 2.57 -5.70 -1.63
N GLY A 145 2.79 -5.10 -2.81
CA GLY A 145 1.75 -4.76 -3.77
C GLY A 145 1.64 -5.86 -4.83
N THR A 146 0.42 -6.28 -5.11
CA THR A 146 0.07 -7.15 -6.24
C THR A 146 -0.78 -6.35 -7.21
N PHE A 147 -0.53 -6.54 -8.49
CA PHE A 147 -1.15 -5.79 -9.57
C PHE A 147 -1.76 -6.75 -10.58
N ASP A 148 -2.91 -6.37 -11.11
CA ASP A 148 -3.51 -6.96 -12.28
C ASP A 148 -3.57 -5.89 -13.37
N GLU A 149 -3.05 -6.22 -14.55
CA GLU A 149 -2.74 -5.26 -15.62
C GLU A 149 -1.99 -4.02 -15.09
N ARG A 150 -2.71 -2.91 -14.86
CA ARG A 150 -2.17 -1.63 -14.34
C ARG A 150 -2.78 -1.22 -12.99
N SER A 151 -3.65 -2.04 -12.43
CA SER A 151 -4.37 -1.73 -11.19
C SER A 151 -3.83 -2.56 -10.03
N MET A 152 -3.56 -1.91 -8.90
CA MET A 152 -3.20 -2.64 -7.68
C MET A 152 -4.42 -3.41 -7.19
N THR A 153 -4.35 -4.73 -7.01
CA THR A 153 -5.46 -5.54 -6.52
C THR A 153 -5.34 -5.86 -5.04
N LYS A 154 -4.10 -5.91 -4.53
CA LYS A 154 -3.82 -6.22 -3.13
C LYS A 154 -2.58 -5.50 -2.64
N LEU A 155 -2.67 -4.95 -1.43
CA LEU A 155 -1.54 -4.46 -0.67
C LEU A 155 -1.49 -5.21 0.65
N THR A 156 -0.34 -5.81 0.95
CA THR A 156 -0.07 -6.42 2.26
C THR A 156 1.00 -5.60 2.96
N ILE A 157 0.78 -5.24 4.21
CA ILE A 157 1.75 -4.56 5.06
C ILE A 157 1.99 -5.47 6.25
N LYS A 158 3.25 -5.75 6.55
CA LYS A 158 3.66 -6.45 7.77
C LYS A 158 4.68 -5.60 8.48
N GLY A 159 4.55 -5.47 9.79
CA GLY A 159 5.51 -4.69 10.55
C GLY A 159 5.66 -5.13 11.98
N VAL A 160 6.75 -4.65 12.57
CA VAL A 160 7.06 -4.75 13.98
C VAL A 160 7.40 -3.35 14.45
N GLY A 161 6.70 -2.88 15.47
CA GLY A 161 6.93 -1.56 16.05
C GLY A 161 6.67 -1.56 17.55
N GLY A 162 7.29 -0.64 18.27
CA GLY A 162 7.25 -0.65 19.73
C GLY A 162 8.07 0.46 20.37
N PHE A 163 7.72 0.79 21.61
CA PHE A 163 8.46 1.72 22.45
C PHE A 163 9.05 0.94 23.64
N LEU A 164 10.36 1.05 23.84
CA LEU A 164 11.13 0.30 24.86
C LEU A 164 10.96 -1.23 24.72
N PHE A 165 10.53 -1.91 25.79
CA PHE A 165 10.45 -3.38 25.88
C PHE A 165 9.14 -3.96 25.34
N ILE A 166 8.22 -3.13 24.86
CA ILE A 166 6.92 -3.57 24.33
C ILE A 166 6.98 -3.55 22.80
N LYS A 167 7.18 -4.73 22.20
CA LYS A 167 7.09 -4.91 20.75
C LYS A 167 5.70 -5.39 20.36
N LYS A 168 5.10 -4.75 19.37
CA LYS A 168 3.86 -5.18 18.73
C LYS A 168 4.14 -5.59 17.29
N ARG A 169 3.54 -6.71 16.89
CA ARG A 169 3.53 -7.14 15.49
C ARG A 169 2.19 -6.78 14.90
N PHE A 170 2.18 -6.37 13.64
CA PHE A 170 0.94 -6.09 12.94
C PHE A 170 0.98 -6.56 11.50
N GLY A 171 -0.21 -6.85 10.99
CA GLY A 171 -0.47 -7.21 9.61
C GLY A 171 -1.66 -6.42 9.09
N VAL A 172 -1.54 -5.86 7.89
CA VAL A 172 -2.65 -5.22 7.19
C VAL A 172 -2.75 -5.84 5.81
N VAL A 173 -3.94 -6.27 5.44
CA VAL A 173 -4.27 -6.67 4.08
C VAL A 173 -5.33 -5.72 3.56
N THR A 174 -5.01 -5.04 2.48
CA THR A 174 -5.92 -4.18 1.74
C THR A 174 -6.19 -4.81 0.39
N ILE A 175 -7.46 -4.98 0.05
CA ILE A 175 -7.94 -5.45 -1.25
C ILE A 175 -8.61 -4.29 -1.96
N PHE A 176 -8.27 -4.13 -3.23
CA PHE A 176 -8.88 -3.14 -4.10
C PHE A 176 -9.69 -3.87 -5.17
N ARG A 177 -10.93 -3.44 -5.38
CA ARG A 177 -11.85 -4.08 -6.32
C ARG A 177 -12.89 -3.11 -6.86
N ASP A 178 -13.76 -3.60 -7.74
CA ASP A 178 -14.85 -2.83 -8.36
C ASP A 178 -14.34 -1.54 -9.03
N TYR A 179 -13.21 -1.67 -9.74
CA TYR A 179 -12.58 -0.57 -10.46
C TYR A 179 -13.50 -0.06 -11.57
N GLU A 180 -13.85 1.21 -11.47
CA GLU A 180 -14.53 1.95 -12.52
C GLU A 180 -13.56 3.04 -13.01
N ALA A 181 -12.97 2.80 -14.18
CA ALA A 181 -12.31 3.86 -14.93
C ALA A 181 -13.42 4.78 -15.48
N ARG A 182 -13.39 6.06 -15.13
CA ARG A 182 -14.27 7.03 -15.79
C ARG A 182 -13.50 7.61 -16.96
N ALA A 183 -13.92 7.25 -18.16
CA ALA A 183 -13.49 7.94 -19.37
C ALA A 183 -13.94 9.41 -19.25
N ASP A 184 -13.01 10.30 -19.58
CA ASP A 184 -13.25 11.73 -19.68
C ASP A 184 -14.21 12.05 -20.83
#